data_AF-A0A0G0I311-F1
#
_entry.id   AF-A0A0G0I311-F1
#
_cell.length_a   1.000
_cell.length_b   1.000
_cell.length_c   1.000
_cell.angle_alpha   90.00
_cell.angle_beta   90.00
_cell.angle_gamma   90.00
#
_symmetry.space_group_name_H-M   'P 1'
#
loop_
_entity.id
_entity.type
_entity.pdbx_description
1 polymer ?
#
loop_
_entity_poly.entity_id
_entity_poly.type
_entity_poly.pdbx_seq_one_letter_code
_entity_poly.pdbx_strand_id
1 'polypeptide(L)'
;MKMSKKVLLCFFYIFISVNLADMQCSDSWLNENILTRLDDVTEKKTYLRQKPVIGYFSLDIKFDGEHIKICEIGNGLYNYPRGGHDLKGHYASINGVDEVLYTPYWDIFWVYLSRFNQPIHIVGPYDTHNAHIRGLGTAQLLGASFSISRESFARNFRQFSKRKIWNNGNDGLAMSDYDGVIVHTGDRDVPKISDFIKQHSNYLFVNPFKKLFACDKYGIHRFFEHKEIAYLRPISKSYKKEDIALLPDVINRDIPGKLCVIKPNSGGQSSGVLLVEKKDIKNVLENIIGHGNQLDSFKKIEKIKDWKKKAQQKTFLVEEFAESKVVYYDNKPYDPTLRATFIAFYEGDTIKTTLLSAFWKFPPASLDDVKASLTEKHITRSMSSNSSIAPAMSSYDMKKFKNKFDKIAPLLFEKMIEGSVQF
;
A
#
# COMPACT_ATOMS: atom_id res chain seq x y z
N MET A 1 -7.80 -35.30 -13.88
CA MET A 1 -8.37 -35.73 -12.58
C MET A 1 -8.70 -34.47 -11.79
N LYS A 2 -9.99 -34.17 -11.51
CA LYS A 2 -10.34 -33.00 -10.68
C LYS A 2 -10.16 -33.39 -9.21
N MET A 3 -9.04 -32.99 -8.59
CA MET A 3 -8.90 -33.07 -7.14
C MET A 3 -9.96 -32.18 -6.49
N SER A 4 -10.61 -32.66 -5.44
CA SER A 4 -11.58 -31.85 -4.70
C SER A 4 -10.85 -30.72 -3.97
N LYS A 5 -11.51 -29.56 -3.78
CA LYS A 5 -10.95 -28.42 -3.03
C LYS A 5 -10.41 -28.83 -1.65
N LYS A 6 -11.07 -29.79 -0.99
CA LYS A 6 -10.65 -30.32 0.32
C LYS A 6 -9.34 -31.11 0.23
N VAL A 7 -9.16 -31.92 -0.82
CA VAL A 7 -7.93 -32.70 -1.01
C VAL A 7 -6.76 -31.79 -1.41
N LEU A 8 -7.00 -30.77 -2.24
CA LEU A 8 -5.98 -29.75 -2.53
C LEU A 8 -5.60 -28.99 -1.27
N LEU A 9 -6.56 -28.57 -0.43
CA LEU A 9 -6.30 -27.96 0.86
C LEU A 9 -5.52 -28.90 1.80
N CYS A 10 -5.82 -30.19 1.85
CA CYS A 10 -5.10 -31.14 2.70
C CYS A 10 -3.67 -31.41 2.22
N PHE A 11 -3.43 -31.56 0.91
CA PHE A 11 -2.06 -31.68 0.38
C PHE A 11 -1.28 -30.39 0.54
N PHE A 12 -1.94 -29.23 0.38
CA PHE A 12 -1.37 -27.92 0.66
C PHE A 12 -1.04 -27.73 2.14
N TYR A 13 -1.92 -28.20 3.02
CA TYR A 13 -1.73 -28.19 4.47
C TYR A 13 -0.53 -29.06 4.85
N ILE A 14 -0.47 -30.30 4.36
CA ILE A 14 0.68 -31.19 4.63
C ILE A 14 1.97 -30.61 4.03
N PHE A 15 1.94 -30.06 2.82
CA PHE A 15 3.13 -29.52 2.17
C PHE A 15 3.63 -28.22 2.81
N ILE A 16 2.72 -27.35 3.25
CA ILE A 16 3.05 -26.15 4.02
C ILE A 16 3.51 -26.54 5.43
N SER A 17 2.77 -27.37 6.17
CA SER A 17 3.16 -27.82 7.50
C SER A 17 4.49 -28.56 7.52
N VAL A 18 4.83 -29.35 6.49
CA VAL A 18 6.13 -30.04 6.38
C VAL A 18 7.27 -29.06 6.09
N ASN A 19 7.07 -28.05 5.22
CA ASN A 19 8.09 -27.03 4.95
C ASN A 19 8.17 -25.93 6.03
N LEU A 20 7.11 -25.73 6.81
CA LEU A 20 7.05 -24.80 7.94
C LEU A 20 7.35 -25.46 9.29
N ALA A 21 7.43 -26.79 9.36
CA ALA A 21 7.92 -27.52 10.54
C ALA A 21 9.37 -27.13 10.86
N ASP A 22 10.18 -26.85 9.84
CA ASP A 22 11.52 -26.24 9.99
C ASP A 22 11.47 -24.78 10.51
N MET A 23 10.30 -24.14 10.48
CA MET A 23 10.10 -22.74 10.91
C MET A 23 9.46 -22.61 12.31
N GLN A 24 9.26 -23.71 13.06
CA GLN A 24 8.64 -23.73 14.39
C GLN A 24 7.28 -23.02 14.48
N CYS A 25 6.54 -22.92 13.37
CA CYS A 25 5.21 -22.33 13.38
C CYS A 25 4.19 -23.43 13.67
N SER A 26 3.36 -23.28 14.70
CA SER A 26 2.35 -24.30 15.02
C SER A 26 1.28 -24.33 13.92
N ASP A 27 0.81 -25.54 13.60
CA ASP A 27 -0.33 -25.79 12.72
C ASP A 27 -1.57 -24.95 13.06
N SER A 28 -1.79 -24.67 14.35
CA SER A 28 -2.87 -23.79 14.83
C SER A 28 -2.69 -22.35 14.36
N TRP A 29 -1.48 -21.80 14.42
CA TRP A 29 -1.20 -20.42 14.05
C TRP A 29 -1.46 -20.18 12.56
N LEU A 30 -1.06 -21.13 11.71
CA LEU A 30 -1.25 -21.04 10.26
C LEU A 30 -2.74 -21.04 9.89
N ASN A 31 -3.52 -21.94 10.49
CA ASN A 31 -4.96 -22.01 10.25
C ASN A 31 -5.68 -20.73 10.69
N GLU A 32 -5.38 -20.26 11.91
CA GLU A 32 -6.03 -19.08 12.49
C GLU A 32 -5.63 -17.79 11.76
N ASN A 33 -4.36 -17.65 11.34
CA ASN A 33 -3.86 -16.38 10.82
C ASN A 33 -3.81 -16.28 9.30
N ILE A 34 -3.67 -17.40 8.59
CA ILE A 34 -3.59 -17.40 7.12
C ILE A 34 -4.91 -17.82 6.53
N LEU A 35 -5.33 -19.08 6.73
CA LEU A 35 -6.51 -19.61 6.02
C LEU A 35 -7.80 -18.87 6.36
N THR A 36 -8.04 -18.61 7.65
CA THR A 36 -9.22 -17.88 8.10
C THR A 36 -9.31 -16.50 7.44
N ARG A 37 -8.18 -15.79 7.30
CA ARG A 37 -8.15 -14.49 6.62
C ARG A 37 -8.42 -14.60 5.12
N LEU A 38 -7.95 -15.66 4.47
CA LEU A 38 -8.15 -15.83 3.04
C LEU A 38 -9.58 -16.22 2.66
N ASP A 39 -10.33 -16.77 3.61
CA ASP A 39 -11.74 -17.13 3.42
C ASP A 39 -12.68 -15.99 3.81
N ASP A 40 -12.17 -14.97 4.50
CA ASP A 40 -12.83 -13.72 4.83
C ASP A 40 -12.84 -12.76 3.63
N VAL A 41 -13.63 -13.13 2.63
CA VAL A 41 -13.76 -12.44 1.35
C VAL A 41 -15.01 -11.58 1.34
N THR A 42 -14.84 -10.29 1.06
CA THR A 42 -15.96 -9.39 0.77
C THR A 42 -16.19 -9.32 -0.72
N GLU A 43 -17.45 -9.50 -1.15
CA GLU A 43 -17.85 -9.47 -2.55
C GLU A 43 -18.75 -8.26 -2.86
N LYS A 44 -18.55 -7.67 -4.03
CA LYS A 44 -19.41 -6.61 -4.60
C LYS A 44 -19.65 -6.90 -6.07
N LYS A 45 -20.92 -6.93 -6.49
CA LYS A 45 -21.26 -6.96 -7.92
C LYS A 45 -21.05 -5.57 -8.54
N THR A 46 -20.51 -5.56 -9.75
CA THR A 46 -20.32 -4.38 -10.60
C THR A 46 -20.60 -4.77 -12.06
N TYR A 47 -20.58 -3.82 -12.98
CA TYR A 47 -20.85 -4.07 -14.40
C TYR A 47 -19.72 -3.54 -15.28
N LEU A 48 -18.49 -3.65 -14.77
CA LEU A 48 -17.29 -3.22 -15.48
C LEU A 48 -17.02 -4.19 -16.63
N ARG A 49 -17.22 -3.75 -17.86
CA ARG A 49 -16.83 -4.54 -19.04
C ARG A 49 -15.31 -4.51 -19.20
N GLN A 50 -14.61 -5.31 -18.39
CA GLN A 50 -13.15 -5.34 -18.26
C GLN A 50 -12.65 -6.77 -18.10
N LYS A 51 -11.40 -6.98 -18.51
CA LYS A 51 -10.67 -8.23 -18.26
C LYS A 51 -10.49 -8.45 -16.76
N PRO A 52 -10.29 -9.70 -16.30
CA PRO A 52 -9.93 -9.94 -14.92
C PRO A 52 -8.69 -9.17 -14.49
N VAL A 53 -8.71 -8.72 -13.23
CA VAL A 53 -7.68 -7.84 -12.66
C VAL A 53 -7.28 -8.37 -11.29
N ILE A 54 -5.99 -8.33 -10.97
CA ILE A 54 -5.48 -8.59 -9.62
C ILE A 54 -4.83 -7.31 -9.08
N GLY A 55 -5.30 -6.87 -7.91
CA GLY A 55 -4.79 -5.75 -7.15
C GLY A 55 -4.22 -6.20 -5.80
N TYR A 56 -3.07 -5.70 -5.41
CA TYR A 56 -2.43 -5.95 -4.13
C TYR A 56 -1.89 -4.62 -3.60
N PHE A 57 -2.61 -4.01 -2.67
CA PHE A 57 -2.39 -2.62 -2.28
C PHE A 57 -2.17 -2.49 -0.78
N SER A 58 -1.60 -1.35 -0.40
CA SER A 58 -1.70 -0.87 0.97
C SER A 58 -2.33 0.49 1.04
N LEU A 59 -2.93 0.78 2.18
CA LEU A 59 -3.44 2.08 2.54
C LEU A 59 -2.71 2.55 3.80
N ASP A 60 -2.20 3.78 3.79
CA ASP A 60 -1.92 4.51 5.03
C ASP A 60 -3.18 5.31 5.40
N ILE A 61 -3.69 5.09 6.60
CA ILE A 61 -5.01 5.53 7.04
C ILE A 61 -4.89 6.25 8.38
N LYS A 62 -5.62 7.36 8.54
CA LYS A 62 -5.99 7.91 9.85
C LYS A 62 -7.36 7.35 10.22
N PHE A 63 -7.42 6.64 11.35
CA PHE A 63 -8.62 5.96 11.85
C PHE A 63 -8.91 6.43 13.27
N ASP A 64 -10.00 7.15 13.47
CA ASP A 64 -10.39 7.71 14.78
C ASP A 64 -11.24 6.74 15.63
N GLY A 65 -11.42 5.50 15.16
CA GLY A 65 -12.35 4.52 15.73
C GLY A 65 -13.68 4.45 14.98
N GLU A 66 -14.04 5.49 14.22
CA GLU A 66 -15.31 5.59 13.49
C GLU A 66 -15.17 6.03 12.02
N HIS A 67 -14.21 6.87 11.69
CA HIS A 67 -14.01 7.41 10.35
C HIS A 67 -12.67 6.95 9.80
N ILE A 68 -12.64 6.69 8.50
CA ILE A 68 -11.43 6.32 7.76
C ILE A 68 -11.06 7.49 6.85
N LYS A 69 -9.84 7.98 7.01
CA LYS A 69 -9.20 8.93 6.10
C LYS A 69 -7.95 8.31 5.49
N ILE A 70 -7.98 8.01 4.20
CA ILE A 70 -6.86 7.43 3.44
C ILE A 70 -5.88 8.56 3.12
N CYS A 71 -4.69 8.46 3.68
CA CYS A 71 -3.60 9.42 3.48
C CYS A 71 -2.73 9.07 2.26
N GLU A 72 -2.57 7.78 1.97
CA GLU A 72 -1.74 7.27 0.87
C GLU A 72 -2.26 5.92 0.38
N ILE A 73 -2.14 5.67 -0.93
CA ILE A 73 -2.32 4.37 -1.54
C ILE A 73 -0.96 3.90 -2.04
N GLY A 74 -0.47 2.81 -1.47
CA GLY A 74 0.80 2.19 -1.82
C GLY A 74 0.60 0.90 -2.60
N ASN A 75 1.67 0.49 -3.28
CA ASN A 75 1.75 -0.83 -3.87
C ASN A 75 2.13 -1.86 -2.79
N GLY A 76 1.27 -2.87 -2.59
CA GLY A 76 1.52 -4.00 -1.71
C GLY A 76 2.90 -4.62 -1.93
N LEU A 77 3.35 -4.63 -3.18
CA LEU A 77 4.63 -5.20 -3.60
C LEU A 77 5.88 -4.47 -3.09
N TYR A 78 5.73 -3.28 -2.51
CA TYR A 78 6.87 -2.50 -1.97
C TYR A 78 6.74 -2.20 -0.48
N ASN A 79 5.73 -2.77 0.20
CA ASN A 79 5.57 -2.55 1.62
C ASN A 79 6.48 -3.43 2.45
N TYR A 80 7.10 -2.80 3.43
CA TYR A 80 8.21 -3.40 4.12
C TYR A 80 8.36 -2.90 5.57
N PRO A 81 8.25 -3.79 6.57
CA PRO A 81 8.78 -3.57 7.92
C PRO A 81 10.28 -3.96 7.98
N ARG A 82 11.22 -3.04 8.28
CA ARG A 82 12.62 -3.44 8.66
C ARG A 82 12.52 -4.06 10.03
N GLY A 83 12.89 -5.33 10.16
CA GLY A 83 12.92 -6.07 11.42
C GLY A 83 12.39 -7.50 11.33
N GLY A 84 11.62 -7.84 10.28
CA GLY A 84 10.92 -9.11 10.18
C GLY A 84 11.56 -10.18 9.31
N HIS A 85 12.87 -10.41 9.46
CA HIS A 85 13.48 -11.62 8.88
C HIS A 85 13.20 -12.87 9.73
N ASP A 86 12.85 -12.68 11.00
CA ASP A 86 12.35 -13.77 11.83
C ASP A 86 10.82 -13.81 11.77
N LEU A 87 10.26 -14.94 11.34
CA LEU A 87 8.84 -15.28 11.51
C LEU A 87 8.47 -15.51 12.98
N LYS A 88 9.44 -15.39 13.91
CA LYS A 88 9.16 -15.26 15.33
C LYS A 88 8.41 -13.94 15.49
N GLY A 89 7.07 -14.03 15.61
CA GLY A 89 6.23 -12.88 15.88
C GLY A 89 6.86 -12.07 16.99
N HIS A 90 7.25 -10.83 16.70
CA HIS A 90 7.64 -9.93 17.77
C HIS A 90 6.35 -9.61 18.50
N TYR A 91 6.34 -9.80 19.81
CA TYR A 91 5.20 -9.40 20.64
C TYR A 91 5.48 -8.02 21.21
N ALA A 92 4.46 -7.21 21.37
CA ALA A 92 4.56 -6.02 22.19
C ALA A 92 3.27 -5.75 22.95
N SER A 93 3.39 -5.13 24.11
CA SER A 93 2.24 -4.76 24.93
C SER A 93 1.58 -3.49 24.38
N ILE A 94 0.34 -3.61 23.91
CA ILE A 94 -0.48 -2.52 23.36
C ILE A 94 -1.68 -2.32 24.29
N ASN A 95 -1.84 -1.12 24.82
CA ASN A 95 -2.88 -0.83 25.83
C ASN A 95 -2.89 -1.87 26.99
N GLY A 96 -1.72 -2.43 27.35
CA GLY A 96 -1.57 -3.43 28.40
C GLY A 96 -1.84 -4.88 27.99
N VAL A 97 -1.98 -5.20 26.70
CA VAL A 97 -2.18 -6.56 26.17
C VAL A 97 -1.05 -6.93 25.21
N ASP A 98 -0.45 -8.11 25.38
CA ASP A 98 0.60 -8.61 24.48
C ASP A 98 0.01 -9.03 23.13
N GLU A 99 0.50 -8.41 22.06
CA GLU A 99 -0.05 -8.53 20.71
C GLU A 99 1.06 -8.77 19.68
N VAL A 100 0.75 -9.52 18.62
CA VAL A 100 1.70 -9.83 17.52
C VAL A 100 1.96 -8.58 16.69
N LEU A 101 3.22 -8.17 16.52
CA LEU A 101 3.61 -6.94 15.83
C LEU A 101 3.34 -6.98 14.32
N TYR A 102 3.58 -8.09 13.61
CA TYR A 102 3.27 -8.13 12.17
C TYR A 102 2.85 -9.52 11.69
N THR A 103 1.89 -9.52 10.77
CA THR A 103 1.53 -10.70 9.99
C THR A 103 2.40 -10.78 8.73
N PRO A 104 2.84 -11.99 8.31
CA PRO A 104 3.66 -12.16 7.11
C PRO A 104 2.80 -12.03 5.85
N TYR A 105 2.25 -10.85 5.61
CA TYR A 105 1.25 -10.60 4.57
C TYR A 105 1.76 -10.89 3.13
N TRP A 106 3.08 -10.97 2.95
CA TRP A 106 3.71 -11.43 1.70
C TRP A 106 3.51 -12.92 1.47
N ASP A 107 3.74 -13.75 2.49
CA ASP A 107 3.51 -15.19 2.39
C ASP A 107 2.03 -15.48 2.18
N ILE A 108 1.16 -14.74 2.88
CA ILE A 108 -0.29 -14.78 2.66
C ILE A 108 -0.64 -14.39 1.23
N PHE A 109 -0.01 -13.37 0.65
CA PHE A 109 -0.23 -12.97 -0.74
C PHE A 109 0.15 -14.08 -1.72
N TRP A 110 1.29 -14.75 -1.55
CA TRP A 110 1.69 -15.86 -2.42
C TRP A 110 0.75 -17.06 -2.31
N VAL A 111 0.37 -17.41 -1.08
CA VAL A 111 -0.64 -18.44 -0.79
C VAL A 111 -1.99 -18.08 -1.42
N TYR A 112 -2.36 -16.80 -1.43
CA TYR A 112 -3.58 -16.38 -2.08
C TYR A 112 -3.52 -16.57 -3.61
N LEU A 113 -2.42 -16.14 -4.25
CA LEU A 113 -2.26 -16.30 -5.70
C LEU A 113 -2.27 -17.78 -6.13
N SER A 114 -1.74 -18.69 -5.33
CA SER A 114 -1.73 -20.11 -5.68
C SER A 114 -3.14 -20.72 -5.76
N ARG A 115 -4.15 -20.10 -5.14
CA ARG A 115 -5.56 -20.54 -5.21
C ARG A 115 -6.14 -20.47 -6.63
N PHE A 116 -5.56 -19.64 -7.51
CA PHE A 116 -5.96 -19.58 -8.91
C PHE A 116 -5.52 -20.82 -9.72
N ASN A 117 -4.62 -21.65 -9.16
CA ASN A 117 -4.06 -22.83 -9.82
C ASN A 117 -3.45 -22.49 -11.19
N GLN A 118 -2.76 -21.35 -11.25
CA GLN A 118 -2.06 -20.85 -12.44
C GLN A 118 -0.57 -20.71 -12.17
N PRO A 119 0.28 -20.87 -13.21
CA PRO A 119 1.70 -20.57 -13.09
C PRO A 119 1.93 -19.13 -12.61
N ILE A 120 2.79 -18.96 -11.60
CA ILE A 120 3.20 -17.64 -11.11
C ILE A 120 4.57 -17.32 -11.68
N HIS A 121 4.69 -16.15 -12.29
CA HIS A 121 5.92 -15.64 -12.88
C HIS A 121 6.31 -14.33 -12.21
N ILE A 122 7.45 -14.32 -11.53
CA ILE A 122 7.98 -13.12 -10.90
C ILE A 122 9.01 -12.50 -11.86
N VAL A 123 8.77 -11.26 -12.29
CA VAL A 123 9.58 -10.58 -13.31
C VAL A 123 10.15 -9.30 -12.75
N GLY A 124 11.47 -9.19 -12.65
CA GLY A 124 12.13 -7.97 -12.18
C GLY A 124 13.61 -8.18 -11.84
N PRO A 125 14.40 -7.09 -11.73
CA PRO A 125 15.83 -7.15 -11.51
C PRO A 125 16.19 -7.88 -10.21
N TYR A 126 16.95 -8.98 -10.36
CA TYR A 126 17.68 -9.61 -9.26
C TYR A 126 19.01 -8.89 -9.10
N ASP A 127 18.99 -7.67 -8.58
CA ASP A 127 20.23 -7.12 -8.05
C ASP A 127 20.38 -7.61 -6.60
N THR A 128 21.62 -7.77 -6.14
CA THR A 128 21.95 -8.23 -4.78
C THR A 128 21.51 -7.25 -3.68
N HIS A 129 21.04 -6.05 -4.05
CA HIS A 129 20.39 -5.11 -3.16
C HIS A 129 18.86 -5.31 -3.15
N ASN A 130 18.29 -6.02 -4.12
CA ASN A 130 16.93 -6.52 -4.23
C ASN A 130 16.78 -7.91 -3.61
N ALA A 131 17.21 -8.05 -2.36
CA ALA A 131 16.63 -9.01 -1.41
C ALA A 131 15.10 -8.81 -1.21
N HIS A 132 14.41 -8.09 -2.11
CA HIS A 132 13.11 -7.44 -1.94
C HIS A 132 11.92 -8.21 -2.50
N ILE A 133 12.10 -9.36 -3.16
CA ILE A 133 10.98 -10.29 -3.38
C ILE A 133 10.74 -10.98 -2.03
N ARG A 134 9.92 -10.35 -1.20
CA ARG A 134 9.61 -10.86 0.14
C ARG A 134 8.66 -12.04 0.02
N GLY A 135 8.88 -13.05 0.86
CA GLY A 135 8.23 -14.35 0.69
C GLY A 135 8.67 -15.10 -0.57
N LEU A 136 9.84 -14.79 -1.17
CA LEU A 136 10.34 -15.54 -2.35
C LEU A 136 10.48 -17.04 -2.05
N GLY A 137 10.90 -17.40 -0.83
CA GLY A 137 10.93 -18.80 -0.40
C GLY A 137 9.55 -19.45 -0.52
N THR A 138 8.53 -18.82 0.07
CA THR A 138 7.12 -19.27 -0.08
C THR A 138 6.67 -19.31 -1.53
N ALA A 139 6.98 -18.29 -2.33
CA ALA A 139 6.63 -18.27 -3.75
C ALA A 139 7.29 -19.44 -4.52
N GLN A 140 8.58 -19.71 -4.29
CA GLN A 140 9.32 -20.81 -4.90
C GLN A 140 8.78 -22.17 -4.46
N LEU A 141 8.46 -22.32 -3.17
CA LEU A 141 7.79 -23.51 -2.63
C LEU A 141 6.43 -23.75 -3.31
N LEU A 142 5.74 -22.68 -3.69
CA LEU A 142 4.48 -22.71 -4.45
C LEU A 142 4.68 -22.85 -5.97
N GLY A 143 5.91 -23.11 -6.43
CA GLY A 143 6.23 -23.33 -7.84
C GLY A 143 6.33 -22.07 -8.69
N ALA A 144 6.45 -20.88 -8.07
CA ALA A 144 6.68 -19.65 -8.82
C ALA A 144 8.03 -19.68 -9.54
N SER A 145 8.01 -19.29 -10.81
CA SER A 145 9.23 -19.11 -11.61
C SER A 145 9.70 -17.67 -11.55
N PHE A 146 11.00 -17.46 -11.74
CA PHE A 146 11.61 -16.14 -11.63
C PHE A 146 12.38 -15.76 -12.89
N SER A 147 12.24 -14.50 -13.30
CA SER A 147 12.95 -13.90 -14.43
C SER A 147 13.54 -12.56 -14.02
N ILE A 148 14.87 -12.45 -14.12
CA ILE A 148 15.65 -11.24 -13.74
C ILE A 148 15.29 -10.00 -14.55
N SER A 149 14.62 -10.14 -15.69
CA SER A 149 14.21 -9.03 -16.54
C SER A 149 13.05 -9.43 -17.45
N ARG A 150 12.44 -8.44 -18.09
CA ARG A 150 11.38 -8.64 -19.08
C ARG A 150 11.88 -9.39 -20.31
N GLU A 151 13.11 -9.09 -20.74
CA GLU A 151 13.78 -9.76 -21.85
C GLU A 151 14.12 -11.21 -21.49
N SER A 152 14.51 -11.48 -20.25
CA SER A 152 14.71 -12.84 -19.74
C SER A 152 13.40 -13.64 -19.77
N PHE A 153 12.32 -13.05 -19.26
CA PHE A 153 10.99 -13.65 -19.32
C PHE A 153 10.57 -13.93 -20.78
N ALA A 154 10.68 -12.94 -21.65
CA ALA A 154 10.33 -13.08 -23.06
C ALA A 154 11.16 -14.16 -23.78
N ARG A 155 12.44 -14.36 -23.43
CA ARG A 155 13.25 -15.46 -24.01
C ARG A 155 12.80 -16.84 -23.52
N ASN A 156 12.53 -16.96 -22.22
CA ASN A 156 12.24 -18.26 -21.59
C ASN A 156 10.81 -18.75 -21.87
N PHE A 157 9.86 -17.82 -22.09
CA PHE A 157 8.43 -18.15 -22.22
C PHE A 157 7.86 -17.89 -23.62
N ARG A 158 8.73 -17.65 -24.62
CA ARG A 158 8.38 -17.42 -26.03
C ARG A 158 7.60 -18.56 -26.71
N GLN A 159 7.49 -19.74 -26.08
CA GLN A 159 6.98 -20.97 -26.69
C GLN A 159 5.61 -21.44 -26.16
N PHE A 160 5.02 -20.78 -25.15
CA PHE A 160 3.79 -21.28 -24.51
C PHE A 160 2.48 -20.65 -25.00
N SER A 161 2.51 -19.61 -25.84
CA SER A 161 1.30 -18.99 -26.37
C SER A 161 0.67 -19.83 -27.50
N LYS A 162 0.15 -21.02 -27.17
CA LYS A 162 -0.68 -21.81 -28.10
C LYS A 162 -2.11 -21.26 -28.20
N ARG A 163 -2.51 -20.33 -27.34
CA ARG A 163 -3.84 -19.72 -27.39
C ARG A 163 -3.84 -18.54 -28.35
N LYS A 164 -4.76 -18.59 -29.33
CA LYS A 164 -5.05 -17.54 -30.31
C LYS A 164 -5.06 -16.18 -29.61
N ILE A 165 -4.47 -15.18 -30.26
CA ILE A 165 -4.69 -13.77 -29.94
C ILE A 165 -6.21 -13.56 -29.95
N TRP A 166 -6.81 -13.39 -28.77
CA TRP A 166 -8.26 -13.28 -28.61
C TRP A 166 -8.69 -11.89 -29.09
N ASN A 167 -9.12 -11.86 -30.35
CA ASN A 167 -9.62 -10.66 -31.00
C ASN A 167 -11.03 -10.34 -30.48
N ASN A 168 -11.17 -9.15 -29.90
CA ASN A 168 -12.40 -8.37 -29.77
C ASN A 168 -13.59 -9.04 -29.07
N GLY A 169 -13.81 -8.68 -27.81
CA GLY A 169 -15.11 -8.90 -27.15
C GLY A 169 -14.98 -9.01 -25.65
N ASN A 170 -15.92 -8.40 -24.93
CA ASN A 170 -16.06 -8.43 -23.46
C ASN A 170 -16.50 -9.81 -22.93
N ASP A 171 -15.96 -10.88 -23.48
CA ASP A 171 -16.53 -12.21 -23.34
C ASP A 171 -15.96 -12.88 -22.09
N GLY A 172 -16.53 -12.55 -20.92
CA GLY A 172 -16.65 -13.44 -19.75
C GLY A 172 -15.43 -14.27 -19.33
N LEU A 173 -14.20 -13.85 -19.63
CA LEU A 173 -13.01 -14.64 -19.37
C LEU A 173 -12.87 -14.85 -17.86
N ALA A 174 -12.74 -16.12 -17.48
CA ALA A 174 -12.36 -16.47 -16.14
C ALA A 174 -10.85 -16.25 -16.00
N MET A 175 -10.39 -16.02 -14.76
CA MET A 175 -8.98 -15.96 -14.44
C MET A 175 -8.26 -17.21 -14.93
N SER A 176 -8.88 -18.39 -14.81
CA SER A 176 -8.35 -19.68 -15.27
C SER A 176 -8.06 -19.76 -16.77
N ASP A 177 -8.57 -18.82 -17.58
CA ASP A 177 -8.34 -18.80 -19.02
C ASP A 177 -7.00 -18.16 -19.41
N TYR A 178 -6.29 -17.58 -18.45
CA TYR A 178 -4.97 -17.00 -18.64
C TYR A 178 -3.85 -18.04 -18.50
N ASP A 179 -2.71 -17.79 -19.14
CA ASP A 179 -1.56 -18.71 -19.14
C ASP A 179 -0.76 -18.64 -17.83
N GLY A 180 -1.00 -17.62 -17.01
CA GLY A 180 -0.36 -17.44 -15.71
C GLY A 180 -0.60 -16.06 -15.11
N VAL A 181 -0.04 -15.86 -13.92
CA VAL A 181 0.00 -14.57 -13.22
C VAL A 181 1.42 -14.02 -13.23
N ILE A 182 1.60 -12.78 -13.70
CA ILE A 182 2.85 -12.04 -13.65
C ILE A 182 2.84 -11.07 -12.47
N VAL A 183 3.80 -11.26 -11.56
CA VAL A 183 4.14 -10.30 -10.51
C VAL A 183 5.38 -9.52 -10.92
N HIS A 184 5.18 -8.29 -11.37
CA HIS A 184 6.28 -7.44 -11.83
C HIS A 184 6.88 -6.60 -10.70
N THR A 185 8.16 -6.83 -10.39
CA THR A 185 8.94 -6.09 -9.40
C THR A 185 9.93 -5.14 -10.10
N GLY A 186 10.20 -3.97 -9.50
CA GLY A 186 10.96 -2.89 -10.15
C GLY A 186 10.09 -1.93 -10.97
N ASP A 187 10.41 -0.64 -10.92
CA ASP A 187 9.50 0.41 -11.41
C ASP A 187 10.18 1.56 -12.15
N ARG A 188 11.47 1.43 -12.51
CA ARG A 188 12.22 2.59 -13.00
C ARG A 188 11.88 3.01 -14.45
N ASP A 189 11.20 2.19 -15.24
CA ASP A 189 10.96 2.49 -16.67
C ASP A 189 9.50 2.23 -17.08
N VAL A 190 8.76 3.33 -17.32
CA VAL A 190 7.30 3.34 -17.47
C VAL A 190 6.80 2.90 -18.84
N PRO A 191 7.25 3.49 -19.96
CA PRO A 191 6.78 3.06 -21.29
C PRO A 191 6.99 1.57 -21.53
N LYS A 192 8.11 1.04 -21.01
CA LYS A 192 8.43 -0.38 -21.16
C LYS A 192 7.50 -1.32 -20.39
N ILE A 193 6.73 -0.88 -19.38
CA ILE A 193 5.78 -1.80 -18.69
C ILE A 193 4.47 -1.94 -19.46
N SER A 194 3.95 -0.86 -20.03
CA SER A 194 2.71 -0.91 -20.81
C SER A 194 2.90 -1.78 -22.05
N ASP A 195 4.05 -1.65 -22.71
CA ASP A 195 4.37 -2.48 -23.88
C ASP A 195 4.53 -3.95 -23.49
N PHE A 196 5.15 -4.22 -22.33
CA PHE A 196 5.26 -5.57 -21.78
C PHE A 196 3.88 -6.20 -21.47
N ILE A 197 2.97 -5.43 -20.85
CA ILE A 197 1.59 -5.90 -20.60
C ILE A 197 0.86 -6.19 -21.91
N LYS A 198 1.00 -5.33 -22.92
CA LYS A 198 0.39 -5.52 -24.24
C LYS A 198 0.94 -6.77 -24.95
N GLN A 199 2.25 -6.98 -24.92
CA GLN A 199 2.91 -8.13 -25.54
C GLN A 199 2.58 -9.47 -24.87
N HIS A 200 2.19 -9.43 -23.59
CA HIS A 200 1.86 -10.61 -22.79
C HIS A 200 0.41 -10.59 -22.30
N SER A 201 -0.51 -10.19 -23.17
CA SER A 201 -1.94 -10.03 -22.85
C SER A 201 -2.69 -11.33 -22.49
N ASN A 202 -2.05 -12.48 -22.69
CA ASN A 202 -2.46 -13.81 -22.25
C ASN A 202 -2.13 -14.11 -20.77
N TYR A 203 -1.44 -13.20 -20.08
CA TYR A 203 -1.14 -13.28 -18.64
C TYR A 203 -1.94 -12.26 -17.84
N LEU A 204 -2.27 -12.61 -16.59
CA LEU A 204 -2.79 -11.68 -15.61
C LEU A 204 -1.64 -10.92 -14.96
N PHE A 205 -1.74 -9.61 -14.87
CA PHE A 205 -0.74 -8.81 -14.17
C PHE A 205 -1.27 -8.43 -12.79
N VAL A 206 -0.40 -8.50 -11.78
CA VAL A 206 -0.68 -7.91 -10.46
C VAL A 206 -0.37 -6.42 -10.50
N ASN A 207 -1.31 -5.60 -10.04
CA ASN A 207 -1.20 -4.15 -9.99
C ASN A 207 -0.92 -3.46 -11.34
N PRO A 208 -1.63 -3.83 -12.43
CA PRO A 208 -1.35 -3.30 -13.77
C PRO A 208 -1.45 -1.77 -13.85
N PHE A 209 -2.32 -1.16 -13.03
CA PHE A 209 -2.61 0.28 -13.06
C PHE A 209 -2.05 1.07 -11.88
N LYS A 210 -1.15 0.50 -11.07
CA LYS A 210 -0.60 1.17 -9.87
C LYS A 210 -0.08 2.59 -10.12
N LYS A 211 0.38 2.89 -11.33
CA LYS A 211 0.93 4.22 -11.67
C LYS A 211 -0.09 5.34 -11.59
N LEU A 212 -1.36 5.03 -11.80
CA LEU A 212 -2.43 6.01 -11.78
C LEU A 212 -2.66 6.58 -10.38
N PHE A 213 -2.33 5.82 -9.33
CA PHE A 213 -2.74 6.16 -7.97
C PHE A 213 -1.70 5.81 -6.89
N ALA A 214 -0.51 5.29 -7.19
CA ALA A 214 0.49 4.95 -6.17
C ALA A 214 1.90 5.50 -6.44
N CYS A 215 2.13 6.10 -7.61
CA CYS A 215 3.46 6.58 -8.00
C CYS A 215 3.69 8.07 -7.75
N ASP A 216 2.63 8.88 -7.72
CA ASP A 216 2.73 10.30 -7.40
C ASP A 216 1.50 10.79 -6.62
N LYS A 217 1.71 11.86 -5.83
CA LYS A 217 0.68 12.40 -4.94
C LYS A 217 -0.46 13.08 -5.69
N TYR A 218 -0.22 13.52 -6.92
CA TYR A 218 -1.21 14.18 -7.76
C TYR A 218 -2.20 13.17 -8.34
N GLY A 219 -1.72 11.99 -8.76
CA GLY A 219 -2.53 10.85 -9.17
C GLY A 219 -3.44 10.38 -8.03
N ILE A 220 -2.91 10.26 -6.81
CA ILE A 220 -3.74 9.97 -5.61
C ILE A 220 -4.80 11.07 -5.42
N HIS A 221 -4.41 12.34 -5.48
CA HIS A 221 -5.36 13.43 -5.26
C HIS A 221 -6.49 13.41 -6.28
N ARG A 222 -6.17 13.29 -7.58
CA ARG A 222 -7.16 13.17 -8.66
C ARG A 222 -8.04 11.93 -8.49
N PHE A 223 -7.47 10.81 -8.08
CA PHE A 223 -8.23 9.59 -7.80
C PHE A 223 -9.31 9.83 -6.72
N PHE A 224 -9.08 10.70 -5.75
CA PHE A 224 -10.09 11.05 -4.75
C PHE A 224 -11.03 12.20 -5.16
N GLU A 225 -10.95 12.73 -6.39
CA GLU A 225 -11.95 13.67 -6.90
C GLU A 225 -13.28 12.98 -7.27
N HIS A 226 -13.28 11.64 -7.38
CA HIS A 226 -14.49 10.85 -7.56
C HIS A 226 -15.44 11.03 -6.37
N LYS A 227 -16.63 11.59 -6.60
CA LYS A 227 -17.63 11.93 -5.57
C LYS A 227 -17.94 10.77 -4.61
N GLU A 228 -17.95 9.54 -5.11
CA GLU A 228 -18.25 8.33 -4.34
C GLU A 228 -17.16 7.97 -3.33
N ILE A 229 -15.92 8.43 -3.51
CA ILE A 229 -14.79 8.11 -2.61
C ILE A 229 -14.10 9.35 -2.04
N ALA A 230 -14.47 10.56 -2.48
CA ALA A 230 -13.88 11.82 -2.04
C ALA A 230 -13.90 11.99 -0.51
N TYR A 231 -14.97 11.52 0.15
CA TYR A 231 -15.11 11.59 1.60
C TYR A 231 -14.04 10.80 2.37
N LEU A 232 -13.37 9.83 1.72
CA LEU A 232 -12.32 9.01 2.31
C LEU A 232 -10.97 9.72 2.33
N ARG A 233 -10.81 10.89 1.68
CA ARG A 233 -9.55 11.65 1.67
C ARG A 233 -9.65 12.82 2.65
N PRO A 234 -8.58 13.19 3.36
CA PRO A 234 -8.48 14.53 3.93
C PRO A 234 -8.62 15.59 2.83
N ILE A 235 -9.29 16.70 3.13
CA ILE A 235 -9.45 17.78 2.15
C ILE A 235 -8.05 18.22 1.71
N SER A 236 -7.80 18.24 0.40
CA SER A 236 -6.46 18.47 -0.13
C SER A 236 -6.50 19.30 -1.39
N LYS A 237 -5.42 20.02 -1.68
CA LYS A 237 -5.30 20.82 -2.89
C LYS A 237 -3.83 21.03 -3.25
N SER A 238 -3.57 21.06 -4.56
CA SER A 238 -2.24 21.38 -5.10
C SER A 238 -2.10 22.88 -5.34
N TYR A 239 -0.96 23.44 -4.93
CA TYR A 239 -0.63 24.86 -5.05
C TYR A 239 0.64 25.02 -5.87
N LYS A 240 0.70 26.11 -6.65
CA LYS A 240 1.92 26.52 -7.33
C LYS A 240 2.86 27.23 -6.36
N LYS A 241 4.16 27.13 -6.59
CA LYS A 241 5.20 27.89 -5.88
C LYS A 241 5.38 29.30 -6.45
N GLU A 242 4.27 29.90 -6.86
CA GLU A 242 4.17 31.25 -7.41
C GLU A 242 3.37 32.08 -6.39
N ASP A 243 3.57 33.40 -6.35
CA ASP A 243 2.79 34.32 -5.50
C ASP A 243 2.78 33.97 -4.00
N ILE A 244 3.97 33.70 -3.43
CA ILE A 244 4.16 33.29 -2.02
C ILE A 244 3.41 34.20 -1.04
N ALA A 245 3.32 35.50 -1.33
CA ALA A 245 2.64 36.46 -0.48
C ALA A 245 1.13 36.16 -0.29
N LEU A 246 0.47 35.59 -1.30
CA LEU A 246 -0.97 35.30 -1.27
C LEU A 246 -1.28 33.85 -0.86
N LEU A 247 -0.32 32.93 -1.02
CA LEU A 247 -0.52 31.51 -0.71
C LEU A 247 -1.06 31.24 0.72
N PRO A 248 -0.58 31.90 1.79
CA PRO A 248 -1.10 31.69 3.14
C PRO A 248 -2.63 31.87 3.24
N ASP A 249 -3.14 32.96 2.69
CA ASP A 249 -4.57 33.30 2.77
C ASP A 249 -5.41 32.35 1.94
N VAL A 250 -4.93 32.02 0.73
CA VAL A 250 -5.56 31.03 -0.15
C VAL A 250 -5.64 29.67 0.53
N ILE A 251 -4.54 29.18 1.12
CA ILE A 251 -4.52 27.89 1.81
C ILE A 251 -5.40 27.90 3.06
N ASN A 252 -5.38 28.99 3.85
CA ASN A 252 -6.18 29.10 5.06
C ASN A 252 -7.69 29.06 4.78
N ARG A 253 -8.11 29.59 3.63
CA ARG A 253 -9.48 29.50 3.11
C ARG A 253 -9.81 28.10 2.58
N ASP A 254 -8.92 27.53 1.78
CA ASP A 254 -9.20 26.33 0.99
C ASP A 254 -9.09 25.03 1.83
N ILE A 255 -8.22 24.99 2.84
CA ILE A 255 -7.99 23.82 3.69
C ILE A 255 -8.59 24.11 5.07
N PRO A 256 -9.57 23.36 5.59
CA PRO A 256 -10.16 23.63 6.90
C PRO A 256 -9.25 23.22 8.07
N GLY A 257 -9.68 23.53 9.30
CA GLY A 257 -8.97 23.15 10.53
C GLY A 257 -7.90 24.14 11.00
N LYS A 258 -7.21 23.81 12.10
CA LYS A 258 -6.11 24.62 12.67
C LYS A 258 -4.73 24.16 12.20
N LEU A 259 -4.62 22.91 11.78
CA LEU A 259 -3.39 22.26 11.34
C LEU A 259 -3.52 21.83 9.88
N CYS A 260 -2.41 21.87 9.15
CA CYS A 260 -2.33 21.35 7.79
C CYS A 260 -1.03 20.59 7.54
N VAL A 261 -1.08 19.65 6.61
CA VAL A 261 0.07 18.86 6.18
C VAL A 261 0.56 19.38 4.84
N ILE A 262 1.82 19.83 4.78
CA ILE A 262 2.48 20.29 3.55
C ILE A 262 3.40 19.18 3.03
N LYS A 263 3.24 18.83 1.74
CA LYS A 263 3.92 17.71 1.10
C LYS A 263 4.54 18.13 -0.25
N PRO A 264 5.79 17.75 -0.54
CA PRO A 264 6.31 17.89 -1.90
C PRO A 264 5.65 16.88 -2.84
N ASN A 265 5.52 17.20 -4.12
CA ASN A 265 4.80 16.36 -5.09
C ASN A 265 5.54 15.06 -5.41
N SER A 266 6.84 15.12 -5.70
CA SER A 266 7.70 13.93 -5.72
C SER A 266 8.34 13.76 -4.34
N GLY A 267 8.06 12.64 -3.69
CA GLY A 267 8.59 12.33 -2.37
C GLY A 267 7.90 11.12 -1.78
N GLY A 268 8.61 10.00 -1.72
CA GLY A 268 8.22 8.82 -0.95
C GLY A 268 8.70 8.90 0.50
N GLN A 269 8.28 7.93 1.31
CA GLN A 269 8.83 7.69 2.66
C GLN A 269 8.76 8.90 3.61
N SER A 270 7.72 9.72 3.49
CA SER A 270 7.52 10.93 4.31
C SER A 270 8.62 12.01 4.16
N SER A 271 9.47 11.93 3.12
CA SER A 271 10.51 12.92 2.85
C SER A 271 9.91 14.29 2.55
N GLY A 272 10.30 15.29 3.34
CA GLY A 272 9.78 16.66 3.26
C GLY A 272 8.34 16.85 3.72
N VAL A 273 7.69 15.86 4.36
CA VAL A 273 6.32 16.05 4.90
C VAL A 273 6.37 16.85 6.20
N LEU A 274 5.67 17.98 6.23
CA LEU A 274 5.59 18.90 7.38
C LEU A 274 4.15 19.00 7.88
N LEU A 275 3.95 18.98 9.20
CA LEU A 275 2.69 19.35 9.86
C LEU A 275 2.86 20.74 10.47
N VAL A 276 1.95 21.66 10.16
CA VAL A 276 2.11 23.10 10.40
C VAL A 276 0.81 23.67 10.98
N GLU A 277 0.93 24.53 12.00
CA GLU A 277 -0.20 25.34 12.45
C GLU A 277 -0.48 26.44 11.43
N LYS A 278 -1.76 26.68 11.09
CA LYS A 278 -2.12 27.65 10.05
C LYS A 278 -1.55 29.06 10.27
N LYS A 279 -1.42 29.49 11.52
CA LYS A 279 -0.81 30.79 11.87
C LYS A 279 0.66 30.90 11.43
N ASP A 280 1.36 29.77 11.31
CA ASP A 280 2.78 29.71 10.96
C ASP A 280 3.00 29.41 9.47
N ILE A 281 1.92 29.24 8.69
CA ILE A 281 2.02 28.78 7.30
C ILE A 281 2.83 29.73 6.42
N LYS A 282 2.69 31.04 6.61
CA LYS A 282 3.47 32.06 5.88
C LYS A 282 4.96 31.86 6.07
N ASN A 283 5.40 31.77 7.33
CA ASN A 283 6.80 31.57 7.67
C ASN A 283 7.33 30.25 7.11
N VAL A 284 6.54 29.17 7.15
CA VAL A 284 6.96 27.89 6.58
C VAL A 284 7.09 27.95 5.05
N LEU A 285 6.14 28.58 4.35
CA LEU A 285 6.18 28.73 2.90
C LEU A 285 7.38 29.57 2.44
N GLU A 286 7.66 30.68 3.12
CA GLU A 286 8.84 31.50 2.86
C GLU A 286 10.14 30.70 3.04
N ASN A 287 10.20 29.77 3.99
CA ASN A 287 11.37 28.92 4.22
C ASN A 287 11.54 27.78 3.20
N ILE A 288 10.45 27.18 2.70
CA ILE A 288 10.54 26.04 1.75
C ILE A 288 10.52 26.49 0.28
N ILE A 289 9.99 27.68 -0.02
CA ILE A 289 9.91 28.24 -1.38
C ILE A 289 10.89 29.39 -1.59
N GLY A 290 11.07 30.26 -0.59
CA GLY A 290 11.83 31.49 -0.72
C GLY A 290 13.33 31.27 -1.01
N HIS A 291 13.92 32.17 -1.79
CA HIS A 291 15.34 32.19 -2.15
C HIS A 291 16.26 32.71 -1.02
N GLY A 292 15.77 32.76 0.23
CA GLY A 292 16.41 33.49 1.32
C GLY A 292 17.48 32.69 2.08
N ASN A 293 18.65 33.30 2.25
CA ASN A 293 19.71 32.86 3.16
C ASN A 293 19.32 32.95 4.67
N GLN A 294 18.10 33.36 5.01
CA GLN A 294 17.60 33.58 6.39
C GLN A 294 17.09 32.29 7.06
N LEU A 295 17.87 31.21 6.98
CA LEU A 295 17.48 29.90 7.51
C LEU A 295 17.76 29.72 9.02
N ASP A 296 18.26 30.73 9.73
CA ASP A 296 18.87 30.50 11.04
C ASP A 296 17.90 30.01 12.13
N SER A 297 16.62 30.37 12.07
CA SER A 297 15.61 29.89 13.04
C SER A 297 15.09 28.47 12.73
N PHE A 298 15.10 28.05 11.47
CA PHE A 298 14.53 26.77 11.01
C PHE A 298 15.58 25.72 10.60
N LYS A 299 16.88 26.05 10.68
CA LYS A 299 18.02 25.14 10.40
C LYS A 299 17.95 23.79 11.13
N LYS A 300 17.20 23.69 12.23
CA LYS A 300 17.02 22.46 13.02
C LYS A 300 15.99 21.47 12.43
N ILE A 301 15.12 21.87 11.51
CA ILE A 301 14.16 20.94 10.90
C ILE A 301 14.83 20.23 9.72
N GLU A 302 15.35 19.03 9.98
CA GLU A 302 16.00 18.17 8.97
C GLU A 302 15.17 18.02 7.69
N LYS A 303 13.83 17.99 7.83
CA LYS A 303 12.89 17.86 6.71
C LYS A 303 12.85 19.07 5.76
N ILE A 304 13.29 20.26 6.17
CA ILE A 304 13.36 21.43 5.25
C ILE A 304 14.50 21.23 4.23
N LYS A 305 15.56 20.50 4.59
CA LYS A 305 16.65 20.17 3.65
C LYS A 305 16.14 19.35 2.45
N ASP A 306 15.12 18.53 2.67
CA ASP A 306 14.48 17.74 1.61
C ASP A 306 13.71 18.59 0.60
N TRP A 307 13.24 19.77 0.98
CA TRP A 307 12.57 20.71 0.07
C TRP A 307 13.56 21.39 -0.87
N LYS A 308 14.80 21.65 -0.41
CA LYS A 308 15.87 22.19 -1.24
C LYS A 308 16.21 21.26 -2.41
N LYS A 309 16.31 19.95 -2.15
CA LYS A 309 16.50 18.92 -3.20
C LYS A 309 15.35 18.88 -4.20
N LYS A 310 14.20 19.45 -3.86
CA LYS A 310 12.96 19.47 -4.64
C LYS A 310 12.58 20.88 -5.11
N ALA A 311 13.54 21.81 -5.10
CA ALA A 311 13.32 23.20 -5.48
C ALA A 311 12.72 23.33 -6.89
N GLN A 312 13.13 22.47 -7.83
CA GLN A 312 12.66 22.44 -9.22
C GLN A 312 11.17 22.10 -9.38
N GLN A 313 10.51 21.53 -8.37
CA GLN A 313 9.07 21.26 -8.44
C GLN A 313 8.31 22.59 -8.44
N LYS A 314 7.45 22.80 -9.43
CA LYS A 314 6.59 23.99 -9.54
C LYS A 314 5.40 23.98 -8.59
N THR A 315 5.03 22.81 -8.09
CA THR A 315 3.82 22.61 -7.30
C THR A 315 4.08 21.76 -6.05
N PHE A 316 3.22 21.90 -5.06
CA PHE A 316 3.19 21.11 -3.84
C PHE A 316 1.76 20.87 -3.37
N LEU A 317 1.57 19.90 -2.48
CA LEU A 317 0.26 19.51 -1.96
C LEU A 317 0.10 20.01 -0.52
N VAL A 318 -1.05 20.60 -0.20
CA VAL A 318 -1.47 20.84 1.18
C VAL A 318 -2.73 20.04 1.46
N GLU A 319 -2.77 19.43 2.63
CA GLU A 319 -3.89 18.61 3.09
C GLU A 319 -4.34 19.07 4.47
N GLU A 320 -5.63 18.93 4.74
CA GLU A 320 -6.20 18.94 6.08
C GLU A 320 -5.50 17.88 6.93
N PHE A 321 -5.19 18.23 8.16
CA PHE A 321 -4.69 17.26 9.12
C PHE A 321 -5.84 16.41 9.66
N ALA A 322 -5.81 15.11 9.36
CA ALA A 322 -6.71 14.13 9.97
C ALA A 322 -6.02 13.47 11.16
N GLU A 323 -6.66 13.51 12.32
CA GLU A 323 -6.21 12.83 13.53
C GLU A 323 -6.59 11.34 13.47
N SER A 324 -5.73 10.50 14.03
CA SER A 324 -6.09 9.12 14.38
C SER A 324 -6.56 9.09 15.82
N LYS A 325 -7.20 7.99 16.22
CA LYS A 325 -7.40 7.73 17.65
C LYS A 325 -6.04 7.67 18.35
N VAL A 326 -6.01 8.12 19.60
CA VAL A 326 -4.83 7.93 20.45
C VAL A 326 -4.67 6.43 20.73
N VAL A 327 -3.44 5.93 20.57
CA VAL A 327 -3.07 4.56 20.93
C VAL A 327 -1.91 4.62 21.93
N TYR A 328 -2.02 3.83 23.01
CA TYR A 328 -1.00 3.78 24.05
C TYR A 328 -0.05 2.61 23.81
N TYR A 329 1.24 2.91 23.84
CA TYR A 329 2.33 1.93 23.78
C TYR A 329 3.35 2.26 24.85
N ASP A 330 3.72 1.29 25.69
CA ASP A 330 4.55 1.51 26.88
C ASP A 330 4.05 2.70 27.73
N ASN A 331 2.73 2.78 27.95
CA ASN A 331 2.04 3.87 28.66
C ASN A 331 2.22 5.28 28.08
N LYS A 332 2.71 5.41 26.84
CA LYS A 332 2.85 6.70 26.15
C LYS A 332 1.78 6.85 25.06
N PRO A 333 1.14 8.02 24.93
CA PRO A 333 0.13 8.25 23.90
C PRO A 333 0.76 8.61 22.55
N TYR A 334 0.23 8.04 21.47
CA TYR A 334 0.64 8.35 20.10
C TYR A 334 -0.57 8.64 19.21
N ASP A 335 -0.36 9.43 18.15
CA ASP A 335 -1.28 9.58 17.02
C ASP A 335 -0.75 8.78 15.81
N PRO A 336 -1.00 7.46 15.76
CA PRO A 336 -0.43 6.60 14.74
C PRO A 336 -1.05 6.83 13.35
N THR A 337 -0.53 6.11 12.37
CA THR A 337 -1.18 5.89 11.06
C THR A 337 -1.44 4.41 10.91
N LEU A 338 -2.67 4.01 10.66
CA LEU A 338 -3.02 2.63 10.37
C LEU A 338 -2.51 2.24 8.98
N ARG A 339 -1.70 1.20 8.89
CA ARG A 339 -1.34 0.54 7.63
C ARG A 339 -2.25 -0.66 7.44
N ALA A 340 -3.06 -0.64 6.38
CA ALA A 340 -3.86 -1.79 5.96
C ALA A 340 -3.32 -2.31 4.62
N THR A 341 -3.17 -3.62 4.49
CA THR A 341 -2.76 -4.30 3.26
C THR A 341 -3.87 -5.24 2.82
N PHE A 342 -4.23 -5.21 1.54
CA PHE A 342 -5.32 -6.02 1.02
C PHE A 342 -5.02 -6.50 -0.40
N ILE A 343 -5.65 -7.61 -0.75
CA ILE A 343 -5.75 -8.10 -2.12
C ILE A 343 -7.17 -7.87 -2.61
N ALA A 344 -7.29 -7.52 -3.88
CA ALA A 344 -8.55 -7.35 -4.57
C ALA A 344 -8.46 -8.03 -5.92
N PHE A 345 -9.56 -8.57 -6.39
CA PHE A 345 -9.65 -9.01 -7.77
C PHE A 345 -11.01 -8.78 -8.37
N TYR A 346 -11.01 -8.71 -9.69
CA TYR A 346 -12.21 -8.54 -10.50
C TYR A 346 -12.34 -9.73 -11.45
N GLU A 347 -13.48 -10.41 -11.41
CA GLU A 347 -13.82 -11.52 -12.33
C GLU A 347 -15.35 -11.63 -12.42
N GLY A 348 -15.88 -11.79 -13.65
CA GLY A 348 -17.29 -12.09 -13.87
C GLY A 348 -18.24 -11.12 -13.15
N ASP A 349 -18.08 -9.82 -13.39
CA ASP A 349 -18.90 -8.77 -12.78
C ASP A 349 -18.82 -8.71 -11.24
N THR A 350 -17.83 -9.37 -10.64
CA THR A 350 -17.67 -9.43 -9.19
C THR A 350 -16.30 -8.94 -8.79
N ILE A 351 -16.28 -7.94 -7.91
CA ILE A 351 -15.09 -7.53 -7.17
C ILE A 351 -15.06 -8.32 -5.87
N LYS A 352 -13.92 -8.94 -5.59
CA LYS A 352 -13.63 -9.60 -4.32
C LYS A 352 -12.47 -8.91 -3.64
N THR A 353 -12.57 -8.65 -2.36
CA THR A 353 -11.49 -8.05 -1.57
C THR A 353 -11.25 -8.84 -0.29
N THR A 354 -9.98 -8.96 0.08
CA THR A 354 -9.55 -9.65 1.30
C THR A 354 -8.54 -8.78 2.03
N LEU A 355 -8.83 -8.42 3.28
CA LEU A 355 -7.90 -7.72 4.16
C LEU A 355 -6.84 -8.71 4.64
N LEU A 356 -5.58 -8.48 4.27
CA LEU A 356 -4.47 -9.38 4.61
C LEU A 356 -3.85 -9.01 5.95
N SER A 357 -3.72 -7.72 6.24
CA SER A 357 -3.10 -7.22 7.47
C SER A 357 -3.54 -5.79 7.76
N ALA A 358 -3.61 -5.45 9.04
CA ALA A 358 -3.83 -4.08 9.51
C ALA A 358 -3.09 -3.86 10.83
N PHE A 359 -2.20 -2.86 10.87
CA PHE A 359 -1.35 -2.55 12.03
C PHE A 359 -1.06 -1.06 12.13
N TRP A 360 -0.87 -0.57 13.34
CA TRP A 360 -0.53 0.82 13.58
C TRP A 360 0.93 1.08 13.23
N LYS A 361 1.22 2.18 12.55
CA LYS A 361 2.58 2.74 12.41
C LYS A 361 2.70 3.89 13.39
N PHE A 362 3.67 3.81 14.29
CA PHE A 362 3.84 4.87 15.28
C PHE A 362 4.72 5.99 14.75
N PRO A 363 4.42 7.25 15.08
CA PRO A 363 5.31 8.36 14.77
C PRO A 363 6.56 8.29 15.67
N PRO A 364 7.65 8.99 15.32
CA PRO A 364 8.91 8.92 16.07
C PRO A 364 8.82 9.33 17.55
N ALA A 365 7.85 10.14 17.91
CA ALA A 365 7.68 10.64 19.27
C ALA A 365 6.23 10.51 19.76
N SER A 366 6.06 10.34 21.06
CA SER A 366 4.76 10.38 21.71
C SER A 366 4.20 11.80 21.77
N LEU A 367 2.88 11.93 21.93
CA LEU A 367 2.20 13.22 22.06
C LEU A 367 2.74 14.04 23.25
N ASP A 368 3.10 13.36 24.34
CA ASP A 368 3.61 13.97 25.57
C ASP A 368 5.10 14.35 25.52
N ASP A 369 5.82 14.03 24.42
CA ASP A 369 7.23 14.41 24.31
C ASP A 369 7.37 15.92 24.11
N VAL A 370 7.69 16.67 25.16
CA VAL A 370 7.81 18.13 25.11
C VAL A 370 8.94 18.64 24.20
N LYS A 371 9.91 17.78 23.85
CA LYS A 371 11.06 18.16 23.00
C LYS A 371 10.81 17.88 21.53
N ALA A 372 9.86 16.99 21.21
CA ALA A 372 9.55 16.62 19.84
C ALA A 372 8.75 17.71 19.11
N SER A 373 9.05 17.89 17.83
CA SER A 373 8.27 18.77 16.96
C SER A 373 6.87 18.22 16.71
N LEU A 374 5.92 19.09 16.37
CA LEU A 374 4.57 18.70 15.95
C LEU A 374 4.59 17.64 14.85
N THR A 375 5.49 17.78 13.87
CA THR A 375 5.65 16.79 12.81
C THR A 375 6.11 15.42 13.31
N GLU A 376 7.01 15.36 14.30
CA GLU A 376 7.51 14.10 14.87
C GLU A 376 6.50 13.37 15.74
N LYS A 377 5.50 14.09 16.27
CA LYS A 377 4.42 13.54 17.09
C LYS A 377 3.28 12.92 16.27
N HIS A 378 3.12 13.32 15.01
CA HIS A 378 1.93 12.99 14.21
C HIS A 378 2.22 12.35 12.84
N ILE A 379 3.42 12.57 12.27
CA ILE A 379 3.77 12.07 10.94
C ILE A 379 4.68 10.85 11.05
N THR A 380 4.12 9.68 10.71
CA THR A 380 4.85 8.42 10.66
C THR A 380 5.97 8.45 9.62
N ARG A 381 7.11 7.85 9.96
CA ARG A 381 8.21 7.64 9.01
C ARG A 381 8.00 6.33 8.27
N SER A 382 8.76 6.14 7.18
CA SER A 382 8.88 4.82 6.57
C SER A 382 9.39 3.82 7.60
N MET A 383 8.78 2.64 7.62
CA MET A 383 9.11 1.48 8.45
C MET A 383 10.51 0.88 8.14
N SER A 384 11.35 1.62 7.42
CA SER A 384 12.67 1.17 6.96
C SER A 384 13.78 1.38 8.00
N SER A 385 13.48 1.85 9.21
CA SER A 385 14.43 1.89 10.32
C SER A 385 14.04 0.83 11.35
N ASN A 386 15.04 0.17 11.96
CA ASN A 386 14.85 -0.84 13.02
C ASN A 386 14.12 -0.31 14.28
N SER A 387 13.84 1.00 14.34
CA SER A 387 13.16 1.68 15.44
C SER A 387 11.66 1.88 15.23
N SER A 388 11.10 1.47 14.09
CA SER A 388 9.68 1.73 13.80
C SER A 388 8.80 0.68 14.47
N ILE A 389 8.15 1.07 15.57
CA ILE A 389 7.16 0.25 16.28
C ILE A 389 5.90 0.16 15.43
N ALA A 390 5.48 -1.07 15.15
CA ALA A 390 4.29 -1.35 14.37
C ALA A 390 3.36 -2.38 15.02
N PRO A 391 2.59 -1.99 16.03
CA PRO A 391 1.73 -2.91 16.74
C PRO A 391 0.48 -3.31 15.93
N ALA A 392 0.02 -4.55 16.05
CA ALA A 392 -1.29 -4.94 15.51
C ALA A 392 -2.42 -4.09 16.11
N MET A 393 -3.55 -4.03 15.42
CA MET A 393 -4.74 -3.42 16.00
C MET A 393 -5.32 -4.32 17.08
N SER A 394 -5.85 -3.73 18.16
CA SER A 394 -6.67 -4.48 19.12
C SER A 394 -7.84 -5.17 18.40
N SER A 395 -8.28 -6.32 18.90
CA SER A 395 -9.42 -7.05 18.32
C SER A 395 -10.68 -6.20 18.16
N TYR A 396 -10.92 -5.29 19.12
CA TYR A 396 -12.04 -4.34 19.06
C TYR A 396 -11.92 -3.36 17.89
N ASP A 397 -10.76 -2.70 17.76
CA ASP A 397 -10.53 -1.75 16.68
C ASP A 397 -10.49 -2.46 15.32
N MET A 398 -9.90 -3.65 15.24
CA MET A 398 -9.85 -4.46 14.03
C MET A 398 -11.25 -4.76 13.53
N LYS A 399 -12.16 -5.20 14.42
CA LYS A 399 -13.56 -5.48 14.06
C LYS A 399 -14.26 -4.22 13.52
N LYS A 400 -14.11 -3.07 14.18
CA LYS A 400 -14.69 -1.79 13.73
C LYS A 400 -14.13 -1.34 12.39
N PHE A 401 -12.80 -1.38 12.25
CA PHE A 401 -12.10 -1.02 11.03
C PHE A 401 -12.54 -1.91 9.88
N LYS A 402 -12.53 -3.23 10.08
CA LYS A 402 -12.90 -4.21 9.05
C LYS A 402 -14.33 -4.01 8.55
N ASN A 403 -15.30 -3.81 9.44
CA ASN A 403 -16.69 -3.54 9.05
C ASN A 403 -16.84 -2.33 8.11
N LYS A 404 -15.98 -1.33 8.26
CA LYS A 404 -15.93 -0.17 7.36
C LYS A 404 -15.12 -0.50 6.11
N PHE A 405 -13.94 -1.09 6.27
CA PHE A 405 -13.05 -1.50 5.19
C PHE A 405 -13.75 -2.39 4.16
N ASP A 406 -14.56 -3.36 4.59
CA ASP A 406 -15.32 -4.26 3.71
C ASP A 406 -16.28 -3.50 2.77
N LYS A 407 -16.80 -2.34 3.20
CA LYS A 407 -17.65 -1.49 2.35
C LYS A 407 -16.82 -0.64 1.39
N ILE A 408 -15.63 -0.23 1.82
CA ILE A 408 -14.81 0.77 1.15
C ILE A 408 -13.87 0.13 0.13
N ALA A 409 -13.24 -1.00 0.45
CA ALA A 409 -12.20 -1.61 -0.38
C ALA A 409 -12.72 -2.05 -1.75
N PRO A 410 -13.90 -2.71 -1.89
CA PRO A 410 -14.44 -3.02 -3.20
C PRO A 410 -14.73 -1.77 -4.03
N LEU A 411 -15.26 -0.71 -3.41
CA LEU A 411 -15.54 0.57 -4.08
C LEU A 411 -14.24 1.25 -4.53
N LEU A 412 -13.20 1.30 -3.69
CA LEU A 412 -11.89 1.82 -4.07
C LEU A 412 -11.33 1.07 -5.28
N PHE A 413 -11.39 -0.26 -5.25
CA PHE A 413 -10.84 -1.08 -6.32
C PHE A 413 -11.63 -0.93 -7.62
N GLU A 414 -12.96 -0.83 -7.54
CA GLU A 414 -13.81 -0.49 -8.69
C GLU A 414 -13.35 0.82 -9.36
N LYS A 415 -13.16 1.89 -8.58
CA LYS A 415 -12.69 3.18 -9.11
C LYS A 415 -11.28 3.11 -9.68
N MET A 416 -10.41 2.27 -9.13
CA MET A 416 -9.08 2.03 -9.70
C MET A 416 -9.18 1.38 -11.08
N ILE A 417 -10.11 0.43 -11.26
CA ILE A 417 -10.35 -0.21 -12.56
C ILE A 417 -10.98 0.80 -13.53
N GLU A 418 -12.03 1.52 -13.14
CA GLU A 418 -12.67 2.55 -13.99
C GLU A 418 -11.66 3.60 -14.48
N GLY A 419 -10.84 4.12 -13.56
CA GLY A 419 -9.79 5.08 -13.89
C GLY A 419 -8.76 4.52 -14.85
N SER A 420 -8.50 3.20 -14.83
CA SER A 420 -7.54 2.56 -15.74
C SER A 420 -8.01 2.44 -17.18
N VAL A 421 -9.32 2.52 -17.44
CA VAL A 421 -9.88 2.46 -18.81
C VAL A 421 -9.68 3.77 -19.56
N GLN A 422 -9.50 4.87 -18.83
CA GLN A 422 -9.36 6.21 -19.39
C GLN A 422 -7.92 6.51 -19.88
N PHE A 423 -6.96 5.63 -19.61
CA PHE A 423 -5.55 5.74 -19.98
C PHE A 423 -5.12 4.57 -20.87
#